data_AF-A0A1G3LZI4-F1
#
_entry.id   AF-A0A1G3LZI4-F1
#
_cell.length_a   1.000
_cell.length_b   1.000
_cell.length_c   1.000
_cell.angle_alpha   90.00
_cell.angle_beta   90.00
_cell.angle_gamma   90.00
#
_symmetry.space_group_name_H-M   'P 1'
#
loop_
_entity.id
_entity.type
_entity.pdbx_description
1 polymer ?
#
loop_
_entity_poly.entity_id
_entity_poly.type
_entity_poly.pdbx_seq_one_letter_code
_entity_poly.pdbx_strand_id
1 'polypeptide(L)'
;MSSIREQIVAAAVTALNTSKPAGVPAPVRTRLDSPGAAQLPAFTVYQVAETVEPMRDERAGRTSRGPVVRRTLLLAVEVVTKAGTAEEPDKAADPILVWATKALAAGGTFSGLANNRLDEIGTKFEYEQGETSFCRATMTFRCEYQSSANDADQAA
;
A
#
# COMPACT_ATOMS: atom_id res chain seq x y z
N MET A 1 6.24 -9.13 -17.97
CA MET A 1 6.72 -8.05 -17.09
C MET A 1 6.07 -8.25 -15.71
N SER A 2 6.34 -7.42 -14.70
CA SER A 2 5.53 -7.44 -13.48
C SER A 2 4.20 -6.74 -13.74
N SER A 3 3.10 -7.24 -13.18
CA SER A 3 1.79 -6.58 -13.30
C SER A 3 1.83 -5.14 -12.80
N ILE A 4 0.97 -4.25 -13.31
CA ILE A 4 0.83 -2.86 -12.81
C ILE A 4 0.59 -2.85 -11.30
N ARG A 5 -0.17 -3.82 -10.78
CA ARG A 5 -0.38 -4.02 -9.33
C ARG A 5 0.94 -4.09 -8.56
N GLU A 6 1.86 -4.96 -8.98
CA GLU A 6 3.15 -5.11 -8.32
C GLU A 6 4.04 -3.88 -8.53
N GLN A 7 3.96 -3.24 -9.69
CA GLN A 7 4.65 -1.96 -9.93
C GLN A 7 4.16 -0.86 -8.98
N ILE A 8 2.85 -0.79 -8.70
CA ILE A 8 2.27 0.14 -7.72
C ILE A 8 2.81 -0.16 -6.31
N VAL A 9 2.88 -1.43 -5.89
CA VAL A 9 3.42 -1.74 -4.56
C VAL A 9 4.91 -1.39 -4.48
N ALA A 10 5.69 -1.69 -5.52
CA ALA A 10 7.11 -1.31 -5.59
C ALA A 10 7.30 0.23 -5.57
N ALA A 11 6.42 0.97 -6.25
CA ALA A 11 6.44 2.43 -6.24
C ALA A 11 6.09 3.00 -4.84
N ALA A 12 5.11 2.41 -4.15
CA ALA A 12 4.79 2.78 -2.77
C ALA A 12 5.97 2.51 -1.81
N VAL A 13 6.63 1.35 -1.92
CA VAL A 13 7.85 1.03 -1.16
C VAL A 13 8.96 2.03 -1.45
N THR A 14 9.12 2.46 -2.70
CA THR A 14 10.12 3.45 -3.11
C THR A 14 9.80 4.83 -2.54
N ALA A 15 8.53 5.26 -2.62
CA ALA A 15 8.08 6.52 -2.06
C ALA A 15 8.31 6.58 -0.54
N LEU A 16 7.99 5.50 0.16
CA LEU A 16 8.23 5.38 1.60
C LEU A 16 9.73 5.26 1.94
N ASN A 17 10.58 4.70 1.08
CA ASN A 17 12.02 4.75 1.32
C ASN A 17 12.65 6.12 1.05
N THR A 18 11.94 7.02 0.37
CA THR A 18 12.47 8.34 0.00
C THR A 18 12.43 9.28 1.20
N SER A 19 13.58 9.83 1.59
CA SER A 19 13.71 10.76 2.73
C SER A 19 13.13 10.23 4.05
N LYS A 20 13.23 8.91 4.27
CA LYS A 20 12.73 8.22 5.46
C LYS A 20 13.37 8.79 6.75
N PRO A 21 12.57 9.19 7.75
CA PRO A 21 13.09 9.67 9.03
C PRO A 21 13.94 8.63 9.77
N ALA A 22 14.83 9.11 10.64
CA ALA A 22 15.56 8.24 11.55
C ALA A 22 14.58 7.51 12.49
N GLY A 23 14.86 6.23 12.75
CA GLY A 23 14.02 5.38 13.63
C GLY A 23 12.82 4.72 12.93
N VAL A 24 12.44 5.15 11.74
CA VAL A 24 11.43 4.44 10.93
C VAL A 24 12.08 3.23 10.26
N PRO A 25 11.57 2.00 10.42
CA PRO A 25 12.10 0.82 9.74
C PRO A 25 11.91 0.94 8.21
N ALA A 26 12.75 0.27 7.42
CA ALA A 26 12.59 0.29 5.97
C ALA A 26 11.29 -0.47 5.59
N PRO A 27 10.40 0.11 4.76
CA PRO A 27 9.23 -0.59 4.25
C PRO A 27 9.65 -1.79 3.41
N VAL A 28 9.04 -2.93 3.67
CA VAL A 28 9.22 -4.15 2.87
C VAL A 28 7.91 -4.60 2.26
N ARG A 29 7.99 -5.25 1.08
CA ARG A 29 6.83 -5.73 0.32
C ARG A 29 6.05 -6.88 0.98
N THR A 30 6.69 -7.56 1.94
CA THR A 30 6.22 -8.82 2.51
C THR A 30 5.22 -8.58 3.62
N ARG A 31 4.07 -9.26 3.56
CA ARG A 31 3.11 -9.29 4.67
C ARG A 31 3.69 -10.07 5.84
N LEU A 32 3.62 -9.50 7.04
CA LEU A 32 4.05 -10.18 8.26
C LEU A 32 2.86 -10.82 8.94
N ASP A 33 2.86 -12.16 9.02
CA ASP A 33 1.78 -12.90 9.68
C ASP A 33 1.96 -12.82 11.21
N SER A 34 3.10 -13.32 11.72
CA SER A 34 3.43 -13.33 13.16
C SER A 34 4.88 -12.86 13.40
N PRO A 35 5.14 -11.54 13.44
CA PRO A 35 6.49 -11.03 13.67
C PRO A 35 6.96 -11.30 15.11
N GLY A 36 8.19 -11.77 15.26
CA GLY A 36 8.84 -11.88 16.56
C GLY A 36 9.31 -10.52 17.09
N ALA A 37 9.52 -10.40 18.40
CA ALA A 37 9.89 -9.12 19.05
C ALA A 37 11.17 -8.46 18.49
N ALA A 38 12.12 -9.26 17.98
CA ALA A 38 13.36 -8.77 17.36
C ALA A 38 13.14 -8.15 15.96
N GLN A 39 12.00 -8.40 15.33
CA GLN A 39 11.62 -7.84 14.03
C GLN A 39 10.87 -6.51 14.17
N LEU A 40 10.59 -6.06 15.40
CA LEU A 40 9.83 -4.85 15.69
C LEU A 40 10.77 -3.65 15.98
N PRO A 41 10.44 -2.44 15.49
CA PRO A 41 9.27 -2.11 14.69
C PRO A 41 9.39 -2.64 13.25
N ALA A 42 8.29 -3.17 12.73
CA ALA A 42 8.21 -3.63 11.36
C ALA A 42 7.34 -2.69 10.53
N PHE A 43 7.68 -2.55 9.24
CA PHE A 43 6.92 -1.71 8.32
C PHE A 43 6.78 -2.40 6.98
N THR A 44 5.54 -2.67 6.58
CA THR A 44 5.24 -3.47 5.41
C THR A 44 4.24 -2.78 4.50
N VAL A 45 4.33 -3.10 3.22
CA VAL A 45 3.44 -2.58 2.18
C VAL A 45 2.99 -3.74 1.32
N TYR A 46 1.69 -3.98 1.20
CA TYR A 46 1.17 -5.10 0.45
C TYR A 46 -0.22 -4.84 -0.14
N GLN A 47 -0.59 -5.57 -1.19
CA GLN A 47 -1.94 -5.57 -1.71
C GLN A 47 -2.87 -6.38 -0.80
N VAL A 48 -4.08 -5.86 -0.57
CA VAL A 48 -5.13 -6.54 0.20
C VAL A 48 -6.11 -7.22 -0.75
N ALA A 49 -6.61 -6.46 -1.72
CA ALA A 49 -7.61 -6.92 -2.68
C ALA A 49 -7.50 -6.10 -3.97
N GLU A 50 -8.02 -6.68 -5.05
CA GLU A 50 -8.23 -5.96 -6.30
C GLU A 50 -9.61 -6.29 -6.84
N THR A 51 -10.35 -5.27 -7.24
CA THR A 51 -11.61 -5.42 -7.99
C THR A 51 -11.41 -4.95 -9.43
N VAL A 52 -12.19 -5.52 -10.34
CA VAL A 52 -12.10 -5.26 -11.78
C VAL A 52 -13.48 -4.95 -12.31
N GLU A 53 -13.60 -3.81 -12.98
CA GLU A 53 -14.82 -3.35 -13.62
C GLU A 53 -14.59 -3.22 -15.13
N PRO A 54 -15.36 -3.94 -15.97
CA PRO A 54 -15.32 -3.74 -17.41
C PRO A 54 -15.74 -2.31 -17.75
N MET A 55 -14.94 -1.60 -18.54
CA MET A 55 -15.40 -0.35 -19.13
C MET A 55 -16.23 -0.67 -20.37
N ARG A 56 -17.42 -0.09 -20.49
CA ARG A 56 -18.21 -0.21 -21.73
C ARG A 56 -17.41 0.42 -22.87
N ASP A 57 -17.22 -0.32 -23.96
CA ASP A 57 -16.66 0.21 -25.20
C ASP A 57 -17.60 1.29 -25.76
N GLU A 58 -17.33 2.56 -25.45
CA GLU A 58 -18.10 3.67 -26.03
C GLU A 58 -17.77 3.93 -27.51
N ARG A 59 -16.84 3.20 -28.12
CA ARG A 59 -16.50 3.36 -29.54
C ARG A 59 -16.31 2.04 -30.27
N ALA A 60 -17.42 1.57 -30.83
CA ALA A 60 -17.41 0.90 -32.11
C ALA A 60 -16.52 1.69 -33.09
N GLY A 61 -15.44 1.06 -33.60
CA GLY A 61 -14.78 1.50 -34.83
C GLY A 61 -13.29 1.87 -34.78
N ARG A 62 -12.51 1.59 -33.72
CA ARG A 62 -11.03 1.71 -33.81
C ARG A 62 -10.32 0.42 -33.41
N THR A 63 -9.65 -0.15 -34.42
CA THR A 63 -8.74 -1.30 -34.38
C THR A 63 -7.49 -1.00 -33.55
N SER A 64 -7.29 -1.71 -32.42
CA SER A 64 -6.05 -2.48 -32.10
C SER A 64 -5.81 -2.76 -30.60
N ARG A 65 -6.54 -2.14 -29.67
CA ARG A 65 -6.38 -2.42 -28.23
C ARG A 65 -7.62 -3.18 -27.73
N GLY A 66 -7.40 -4.34 -27.11
CA GLY A 66 -8.48 -5.17 -26.54
C GLY A 66 -9.28 -4.43 -25.46
N PRO A 67 -10.34 -5.07 -24.91
CA PRO A 67 -11.22 -4.42 -23.95
C PRO A 67 -10.42 -3.89 -22.74
N VAL A 68 -10.68 -2.64 -22.37
CA VAL A 68 -10.03 -1.97 -21.23
C VAL A 68 -10.85 -2.23 -19.96
N VAL A 69 -10.16 -2.49 -18.86
CA VAL A 69 -10.77 -2.64 -17.54
C VAL A 69 -10.29 -1.56 -16.59
N ARG A 70 -11.19 -1.07 -15.76
CA ARG A 70 -10.84 -0.27 -14.57
C ARG A 70 -10.56 -1.24 -13.44
N ARG A 71 -9.48 -1.00 -12.70
CA ARG A 71 -9.10 -1.80 -11.54
C ARG A 71 -8.99 -0.91 -10.32
N THR A 72 -9.48 -1.41 -9.19
CA THR A 72 -9.32 -0.77 -7.90
C THR A 72 -8.52 -1.69 -7.00
N LEU A 73 -7.30 -1.27 -6.69
CA LEU A 73 -6.36 -1.96 -5.81
C LEU A 73 -6.46 -1.36 -4.41
N LEU A 74 -6.65 -2.22 -3.41
CA LEU A 74 -6.46 -1.85 -2.01
C LEU A 74 -5.03 -2.16 -1.59
N LEU A 75 -4.30 -1.12 -1.22
CA LEU A 75 -2.93 -1.15 -0.74
C LEU A 75 -2.92 -0.97 0.77
N ALA A 76 -2.38 -1.93 1.51
CA ALA A 76 -2.13 -1.81 2.94
C ALA A 76 -0.71 -1.29 3.18
N VAL A 77 -0.62 -0.31 4.07
CA VAL A 77 0.60 0.10 4.74
C VAL A 77 0.44 -0.29 6.20
N GLU A 78 1.29 -1.17 6.68
CA GLU A 78 1.16 -1.76 8.01
C GLU A 78 2.42 -1.54 8.82
N VAL A 79 2.24 -1.00 10.02
CA VAL A 79 3.30 -0.84 11.01
C VAL A 79 2.98 -1.74 12.20
N VAL A 80 3.98 -2.50 12.64
CA VAL A 80 3.89 -3.27 13.89
C VAL A 80 4.91 -2.73 14.88
N THR A 81 4.44 -2.24 16.01
CA THR A 81 5.26 -1.63 17.07
C THR A 81 5.09 -2.39 18.38
N LYS A 82 6.16 -2.48 19.16
CA LYS A 82 6.11 -3.01 20.52
C LYS A 82 5.91 -1.90 21.54
N ALA A 83 5.31 -2.22 22.68
CA ALA A 83 5.27 -1.30 23.80
C ALA A 83 6.71 -0.98 24.27
N GLY A 84 7.00 0.31 24.47
CA GLY A 84 8.22 0.75 25.13
C GLY A 84 8.09 0.65 26.65
N THR A 85 9.18 0.90 27.37
CA THR A 85 9.16 1.00 28.84
C THR A 85 8.33 2.18 29.37
N ALA A 86 7.99 3.16 28.52
CA ALA A 86 7.22 4.36 28.87
C ALA A 86 6.24 4.82 27.77
N GLU A 87 6.00 4.00 26.75
CA GLU A 87 5.17 4.38 25.60
C GLU A 87 4.27 3.23 25.15
N GLU A 88 3.00 3.53 24.91
CA GLU A 88 2.03 2.58 24.38
C GLU A 88 2.33 2.32 22.90
N PRO A 89 2.18 1.08 22.41
CA PRO A 89 2.63 0.73 21.06
C PRO A 89 1.90 1.48 19.94
N ASP A 90 0.63 1.84 20.15
CA ASP A 90 -0.13 2.70 19.23
C ASP A 90 0.44 4.13 19.13
N LYS A 91 0.86 4.73 20.26
CA LYS A 91 1.56 6.02 20.28
C LYS A 91 2.86 5.98 19.51
N ALA A 92 3.60 4.86 19.60
CA ALA A 92 4.81 4.66 18.82
C ALA A 92 4.53 4.44 17.31
N ALA A 93 3.35 3.91 16.96
CA ALA A 93 2.97 3.68 15.56
C ALA A 93 2.51 4.97 14.86
N ASP A 94 1.75 5.83 15.55
CA ASP A 94 1.15 7.05 15.00
C ASP A 94 2.11 7.94 14.17
N PRO A 95 3.30 8.35 14.66
CA PRO A 95 4.20 9.19 13.88
C PRO A 95 4.70 8.52 12.59
N ILE A 96 4.81 7.18 12.59
CA ILE A 96 5.19 6.41 11.40
C ILE A 96 4.05 6.45 10.37
N LEU A 97 2.80 6.30 10.82
CA LEU A 97 1.61 6.38 9.97
C LEU A 97 1.44 7.78 9.37
N VAL A 98 1.54 8.83 10.19
CA VAL A 98 1.44 10.23 9.76
C VAL A 98 2.49 10.56 8.68
N TRP A 99 3.72 10.09 8.86
CA TRP A 99 4.75 10.25 7.84
C TRP A 99 4.45 9.41 6.58
N ALA A 100 3.99 8.17 6.73
CA ALA A 100 3.67 7.29 5.61
C ALA A 100 2.58 7.91 4.71
N THR A 101 1.53 8.48 5.29
CA THR A 101 0.48 9.21 4.53
C THR A 101 1.08 10.35 3.71
N LYS A 102 1.96 11.16 4.31
CA LYS A 102 2.61 12.28 3.61
C LYS A 102 3.54 11.80 2.49
N ALA A 103 4.32 10.76 2.74
CA ALA A 103 5.24 10.18 1.76
C ALA A 103 4.50 9.57 0.56
N LEU A 104 3.40 8.84 0.81
CA LEU A 104 2.55 8.31 -0.27
C LEU A 104 1.83 9.42 -1.04
N ALA A 105 1.34 10.46 -0.36
CA ALA A 105 0.74 11.62 -1.03
C ALA A 105 1.75 12.35 -1.93
N ALA A 106 3.02 12.46 -1.49
CA ALA A 106 4.11 13.03 -2.29
C ALA A 106 4.48 12.15 -3.50
N GLY A 107 4.27 10.84 -3.41
CA GLY A 107 4.42 9.91 -4.54
C GLY A 107 3.43 10.13 -5.70
N GLY A 108 2.38 10.92 -5.48
CA GLY A 108 1.44 11.35 -6.51
C GLY A 108 0.71 10.17 -7.16
N THR A 109 0.87 10.03 -8.47
CA THR A 109 0.26 8.96 -9.29
C THR A 109 1.23 7.81 -9.59
N PHE A 110 2.37 7.75 -8.88
CA PHE A 110 3.45 6.79 -9.14
C PHE A 110 3.87 6.76 -10.61
N SER A 111 4.22 7.92 -11.15
CA SER A 111 4.64 8.07 -12.55
C SER A 111 3.57 7.64 -13.57
N GLY A 112 2.28 7.79 -13.20
CA GLY A 112 1.15 7.46 -14.06
C GLY A 112 0.67 6.01 -13.98
N LEU A 113 1.19 5.20 -13.06
CA LEU A 113 0.66 3.86 -12.77
C LEU A 113 -0.74 3.92 -12.16
N ALA A 114 -1.02 4.95 -11.37
CA ALA A 114 -2.34 5.23 -10.83
C ALA A 114 -3.01 6.35 -11.63
N ASN A 115 -4.32 6.25 -11.83
CA ASN A 115 -5.11 7.29 -12.49
C ASN A 115 -5.21 8.56 -11.63
N ASN A 116 -5.27 8.37 -10.30
CA ASN A 116 -5.41 9.42 -9.31
C ASN A 116 -4.38 9.20 -8.19
N ARG A 117 -4.27 10.18 -7.29
CA ARG A 117 -3.52 10.00 -6.04
C ARG A 117 -4.17 8.90 -5.20
N LEU A 118 -3.37 8.26 -4.35
CA LEU A 118 -3.87 7.29 -3.38
C LEU A 118 -4.85 7.96 -2.40
N ASP A 119 -6.03 7.37 -2.24
CA ASP A 119 -7.01 7.80 -1.24
C ASP A 119 -6.88 6.92 0.01
N GLU A 120 -6.60 7.51 1.17
CA GLU A 120 -6.73 6.78 2.43
C GLU A 120 -8.22 6.49 2.70
N ILE A 121 -8.58 5.22 2.86
CA ILE A 121 -9.96 4.80 3.11
C ILE A 121 -10.21 4.36 4.55
N GLY A 122 -9.16 4.13 5.33
CA GLY A 122 -9.28 3.84 6.75
C GLY A 122 -8.00 3.35 7.39
N THR A 123 -7.95 3.47 8.71
CA THR A 123 -6.86 2.99 9.55
C THR A 123 -7.43 2.12 10.66
N LYS A 124 -6.85 0.94 10.84
CA LYS A 124 -7.25 -0.04 11.86
C LYS A 124 -6.09 -0.28 12.82
N PHE A 125 -6.37 -0.22 14.11
CA PHE A 125 -5.43 -0.57 15.17
C PHE A 125 -5.87 -1.89 15.81
N GLU A 126 -4.95 -2.84 15.87
CA GLU A 126 -5.16 -4.14 16.49
C GLU A 126 -4.10 -4.35 17.55
N TYR A 127 -4.54 -4.63 18.78
CA TYR A 127 -3.64 -4.94 19.87
C TYR A 127 -3.59 -6.46 20.01
N GLU A 128 -2.38 -7.00 19.94
CA GLU A 128 -2.15 -8.39 20.26
C GLU A 128 -1.48 -8.45 21.63
N GLN A 129 -2.18 -9.07 22.59
CA GLN A 129 -1.67 -9.28 23.93
C GLN A 129 -1.18 -10.73 24.05
N GLY A 130 0.13 -10.88 24.17
CA GLY A 130 0.83 -12.14 24.44
C GLY A 130 1.97 -11.92 25.45
N GLU A 131 3.06 -12.68 25.36
CA GLU A 131 4.26 -12.43 26.18
C GLU A 131 4.90 -11.07 25.88
N THR A 132 4.76 -10.58 24.65
CA THR A 132 5.10 -9.22 24.24
C THR A 132 3.87 -8.56 23.63
N SER A 133 3.37 -7.49 24.25
CA SER A 133 2.26 -6.72 23.69
C SER A 133 2.74 -5.86 22.52
N PHE A 134 2.08 -5.98 21.38
CA PHE A 134 2.33 -5.14 20.21
C PHE A 134 1.04 -4.56 19.64
N CYS A 135 1.18 -3.43 18.94
CA CYS A 135 0.12 -2.83 18.15
C CYS A 135 0.44 -3.03 16.68
N ARG A 136 -0.54 -3.54 15.93
CA ARG A 136 -0.54 -3.56 14.48
C ARG A 136 -1.48 -2.46 14.00
N ALA A 137 -0.90 -1.46 13.35
CA ALA A 137 -1.66 -0.39 12.72
C ALA A 137 -1.61 -0.57 11.20
N THR A 138 -2.79 -0.72 10.58
CA THR A 138 -2.94 -0.92 9.13
C THR A 138 -3.70 0.24 8.54
N MET A 139 -3.04 1.02 7.69
CA MET A 139 -3.66 2.03 6.84
C MET A 139 -3.98 1.41 5.49
N THR A 140 -5.21 1.55 5.03
CA THR A 140 -5.62 1.09 3.71
C THR A 140 -5.80 2.26 2.78
N PHE A 141 -5.15 2.18 1.63
CA PHE A 141 -5.24 3.13 0.54
C PHE A 141 -5.92 2.49 -0.66
N ARG A 142 -6.76 3.27 -1.33
CA ARG A 142 -7.37 2.89 -2.60
C ARG A 142 -6.54 3.49 -3.74
N CYS A 143 -6.17 2.63 -4.69
CA CYS A 143 -5.49 2.98 -5.93
C CYS A 143 -6.34 2.55 -7.11
N GLU A 144 -6.69 3.49 -7.99
CA GLU A 144 -7.41 3.19 -9.22
C GLU A 144 -6.47 3.23 -10.41
N TYR A 145 -6.51 2.23 -11.27
CA TYR A 145 -5.73 2.20 -12.50
C TYR A 145 -6.49 1.50 -13.63
N GLN A 146 -5.97 1.58 -14.84
CA GLN A 146 -6.53 0.90 -16.01
C GLN A 146 -5.50 -0.07 -16.60
N SER A 147 -6.00 -1.18 -17.12
CA SER A 147 -5.19 -2.12 -17.90
C SER A 147 -6.00 -2.68 -19.05
N SER A 148 -5.32 -3.33 -19.99
CA SER A 148 -5.98 -4.27 -20.88
C SER A 148 -6.60 -5.42 -20.07
N ALA A 149 -7.75 -5.92 -20.48
CA ALA A 149 -8.41 -7.05 -19.81
C ALA A 149 -7.53 -8.31 -19.84
N ASN A 150 -6.83 -8.52 -20.96
CA ASN A 150 -6.00 -9.70 -21.21
C ASN A 150 -4.52 -9.47 -20.87
N ASP A 151 -4.15 -8.23 -20.51
CA ASP A 151 -2.79 -7.87 -20.19
C ASP A 151 -2.75 -6.91 -19.00
N ALA A 152 -2.45 -7.48 -17.83
CA ALA A 152 -2.39 -6.75 -16.56
C ALA A 152 -1.01 -6.10 -16.30
N ASP A 153 -0.05 -6.22 -17.23
CA ASP A 153 1.27 -5.59 -17.13
C ASP A 153 1.41 -4.32 -18.00
N GLN A 154 0.42 -4.01 -18.83
CA GLN A 154 0.35 -2.78 -19.64
C GLN A 154 -0.80 -1.85 -19.27
N ALA A 155 -0.47 -0.56 -19.13
CA ALA A 155 -1.46 0.51 -18.99
C ALA A 155 -2.25 0.66 -20.31
N ALA A 156 -3.55 0.92 -20.19
CA ALA A 156 -4.46 1.06 -21.34
C ALA A 156 -4.21 2.33 -22.17
#